data_AF-A0A0F6HA07-F1
#
_entry.id   AF-A0A0F6HA07-F1
#
_cell.length_a   1.000
_cell.length_b   1.000
_cell.length_c   1.000
_cell.angle_alpha   90.00
_cell.angle_beta   90.00
_cell.angle_gamma   90.00
#
_symmetry.space_group_name_H-M   'P 1'
#
loop_
_entity.id
_entity.type
_entity.pdbx_description
1 polymer ?
#
loop_
_entity_poly.entity_id
_entity_poly.type
_entity_poly.pdbx_seq_one_letter_code
_entity_poly.pdbx_strand_id
1 'polypeptide(L)'
;MKEKLESITFQVTLGVVQRIREGDLEFISHLPGLFSLLLEIEEESKRVAILRKLLLYIYWVRDLKPSEFKVIFQRSKLEKYEELTVTTAEKLISEGVKQGIEKGIEQGIEKEKLKTADKMLGKGMDLKTVLEITGLTEKTLKEHKIL
;
A
#
# COMPACT_ATOMS: atom_id res chain seq x y z
N MET A 1 30.06 -1.53 -13.87
CA MET A 1 28.65 -1.29 -14.23
C MET A 1 27.68 -1.62 -13.09
N LYS A 2 27.76 -2.82 -12.49
CA LYS A 2 26.88 -3.24 -11.37
C LYS A 2 27.03 -2.37 -10.10
N GLU A 3 28.25 -2.10 -9.66
CA GLU A 3 28.53 -1.27 -8.47
C GLU A 3 28.01 0.17 -8.61
N LYS A 4 28.11 0.75 -9.82
CA LYS A 4 27.58 2.10 -10.09
C LYS A 4 26.06 2.13 -9.96
N LEU A 5 25.36 1.15 -10.55
CA LEU A 5 23.91 1.00 -10.42
C LEU A 5 23.49 0.85 -8.95
N GLU A 6 24.16 0.00 -8.19
CA GLU A 6 23.87 -0.23 -6.78
C GLU A 6 24.08 1.04 -5.96
N SER A 7 25.17 1.78 -6.21
CA SER A 7 25.45 3.06 -5.58
C SER A 7 24.36 4.11 -5.87
N ILE A 8 23.97 4.29 -7.13
CA ILE A 8 22.88 5.22 -7.51
C ILE A 8 21.57 4.79 -6.85
N THR A 9 21.22 3.51 -6.94
CA THR A 9 19.99 2.98 -6.35
C THR A 9 19.93 3.25 -4.86
N PHE A 10 21.04 3.01 -4.15
CA PHE A 10 21.17 3.27 -2.73
C PHE A 10 21.04 4.76 -2.40
N GLN A 11 21.76 5.64 -3.10
CA GLN A 11 21.72 7.09 -2.89
C GLN A 11 20.31 7.66 -3.06
N VAL A 12 19.62 7.31 -4.16
CA VAL A 12 18.27 7.81 -4.42
C VAL A 12 17.29 7.26 -3.40
N THR A 13 17.34 5.95 -3.12
CA THR A 13 16.42 5.31 -2.16
C THR A 13 16.61 5.85 -0.75
N LEU A 14 17.85 5.90 -0.26
CA LEU A 14 18.16 6.45 1.06
C LEU A 14 17.81 7.93 1.14
N GLY A 15 18.12 8.69 0.09
CA GLY A 15 17.81 10.11 0.02
C GLY A 15 16.31 10.41 0.16
N VAL A 16 15.46 9.60 -0.48
CA VAL A 16 13.99 9.68 -0.34
C VAL A 16 13.56 9.25 1.06
N VAL A 17 14.04 8.11 1.56
CA VAL A 17 13.65 7.55 2.86
C VAL A 17 14.00 8.48 4.02
N GLN A 18 15.18 9.10 4.01
CA GLN A 18 15.61 10.03 5.06
C GLN A 18 14.71 11.27 5.15
N ARG A 19 14.12 11.67 4.02
CA ARG A 19 13.38 12.92 3.86
C ARG A 19 11.87 12.74 3.86
N ILE A 20 11.39 11.49 3.81
CA ILE A 20 9.97 11.16 3.66
C ILE A 20 9.07 11.61 4.82
N ARG A 21 9.64 12.15 5.90
CA ARG A 21 8.90 12.73 7.04
C ARG A 21 9.07 14.24 7.20
N GLU A 22 9.83 14.89 6.32
CA GLU A 22 9.95 16.35 6.25
C GLU A 22 8.61 17.00 5.84
N GLY A 23 8.46 18.32 5.95
CA GLY A 23 7.27 19.00 5.40
C GLY A 23 7.14 18.78 3.89
N ASP A 24 5.92 18.87 3.33
CA ASP A 24 5.68 18.57 1.91
C ASP A 24 6.51 19.42 0.95
N LEU A 25 6.60 20.73 1.20
CA LEU A 25 7.41 21.63 0.40
C LEU A 25 8.91 21.29 0.47
N GLU A 26 9.41 20.98 1.67
CA GLU A 26 10.81 20.62 1.89
C GLU A 26 11.15 19.31 1.18
N PHE A 27 10.35 18.27 1.41
CA PHE A 27 10.49 16.98 0.77
C PHE A 27 10.46 17.09 -0.77
N ILE A 28 9.46 17.77 -1.32
CA ILE A 28 9.32 17.98 -2.78
C ILE A 28 10.52 18.73 -3.35
N SER A 29 11.10 19.68 -2.61
CA SER A 29 12.25 20.45 -3.07
C SER A 29 13.51 19.59 -3.28
N HIS A 30 13.63 18.47 -2.57
CA HIS A 30 14.78 17.55 -2.66
C HIS A 30 14.65 16.54 -3.80
N LEU A 31 13.42 16.18 -4.18
CA LEU A 31 13.17 15.14 -5.18
C LEU A 31 13.84 15.37 -6.54
N PRO A 32 13.87 16.60 -7.11
CA PRO A 32 14.52 16.82 -8.40
C PRO A 32 16.01 16.41 -8.43
N GLY A 33 16.74 16.75 -7.38
CA GLY A 33 18.16 16.42 -7.27
C GLY A 33 18.36 14.90 -7.18
N LEU A 34 17.58 14.23 -6.32
CA LEU A 34 17.64 12.78 -6.16
C LEU A 34 17.25 12.04 -7.43
N PHE A 35 16.17 12.44 -8.08
CA PHE A 35 15.65 11.76 -9.26
C PHE A 35 16.55 11.97 -10.48
N SER A 36 17.25 13.10 -10.58
CA SER A 36 18.20 13.33 -11.67
C SER A 36 19.34 12.29 -11.72
N LEU A 37 19.73 11.72 -10.57
CA LEU A 37 20.74 10.65 -10.50
C LEU A 37 20.30 9.38 -11.23
N LEU A 38 19.00 9.15 -11.37
CA LEU A 38 18.46 7.99 -12.09
C LEU A 38 18.81 8.02 -13.58
N LEU A 39 19.12 9.19 -14.15
CA LEU A 39 19.58 9.31 -15.53
C LEU A 39 20.93 8.63 -15.77
N GLU A 40 21.76 8.51 -14.73
CA GLU A 40 23.05 7.83 -14.82
C GLU A 40 22.94 6.30 -14.95
N ILE A 41 21.75 5.75 -14.74
CA ILE A 41 21.47 4.33 -14.96
C ILE A 41 21.23 4.12 -16.46
N GLU A 42 22.14 3.44 -17.14
CA GLU A 42 22.05 3.20 -18.59
C GLU A 42 20.81 2.39 -18.98
N GLU A 43 20.49 1.35 -18.20
CA GLU A 43 19.40 0.43 -18.51
C GLU A 43 18.03 1.01 -18.09
N GLU A 44 17.22 1.35 -19.08
CA GLU A 44 15.93 2.00 -18.88
C GLU A 44 14.95 1.15 -18.05
N SER A 45 14.93 -0.17 -18.25
CA SER A 45 14.09 -1.10 -17.49
C SER A 45 14.36 -1.00 -15.98
N LYS A 46 15.64 -0.91 -15.58
CA LYS A 46 16.06 -0.77 -14.18
C LYS A 46 15.72 0.60 -13.63
N ARG A 47 15.93 1.66 -14.43
CA ARG A 47 15.52 3.02 -14.06
C ARG A 47 14.03 3.10 -13.76
N VAL A 48 13.20 2.57 -14.66
CA VAL A 48 11.74 2.51 -14.51
C VAL A 48 11.36 1.70 -13.28
N ALA A 49 12.00 0.54 -13.06
CA ALA A 49 11.73 -0.30 -11.90
C ALA A 49 12.03 0.41 -10.56
N ILE A 50 13.13 1.16 -10.50
CA ILE A 50 13.49 1.95 -9.31
C ILE A 50 12.50 3.10 -9.12
N LEU A 51 12.24 3.88 -10.18
CA LEU A 51 11.32 5.02 -10.12
C LEU A 51 9.92 4.58 -9.68
N ARG A 52 9.40 3.46 -10.21
CA ARG A 52 8.11 2.88 -9.81
C ARG A 52 8.08 2.51 -8.32
N LYS A 53 9.14 1.90 -7.79
CA LYS A 53 9.23 1.56 -6.36
C LYS A 53 9.27 2.80 -5.48
N LEU A 54 9.98 3.85 -5.89
CA LEU A 54 10.02 5.11 -5.17
C LEU A 54 8.66 5.79 -5.17
N LEU A 55 7.99 5.90 -6.32
CA LEU A 55 6.65 6.46 -6.41
C LEU A 55 5.65 5.70 -5.52
N LEU A 56 5.71 4.36 -5.55
CA LEU A 56 4.88 3.50 -4.71
C LEU A 56 5.10 3.81 -3.22
N TYR A 57 6.36 3.88 -2.79
CA TYR A 57 6.70 4.20 -1.41
C TYR A 57 6.26 5.61 -1.01
N ILE A 58 6.44 6.59 -1.89
CA ILE A 58 6.07 7.97 -1.61
C ILE A 58 4.55 8.08 -1.44
N TYR A 59 3.75 7.55 -2.37
CA TYR A 59 2.29 7.55 -2.25
C TYR A 59 1.78 6.72 -1.06
N TRP A 60 2.52 5.69 -0.65
CA TRP A 60 2.16 4.91 0.53
C TRP A 60 2.30 5.73 1.82
N VAL A 61 3.31 6.59 1.90
CA VAL A 61 3.64 7.35 3.12
C VAL A 61 3.04 8.75 3.10
N ARG A 62 2.80 9.32 1.92
CA ARG A 62 2.40 10.73 1.71
C ARG A 62 1.19 10.81 0.80
N ASP A 63 0.29 11.74 1.10
CA ASP A 63 -0.88 12.06 0.27
C ASP A 63 -0.51 13.02 -0.87
N LEU A 64 0.45 12.62 -1.72
CA LEU A 64 0.85 13.38 -2.89
C LEU A 64 0.05 12.96 -4.13
N LYS A 65 -0.30 13.93 -4.96
CA LYS A 65 -1.01 13.73 -6.23
C LYS A 65 -0.04 13.57 -7.39
N PRO A 66 -0.39 12.80 -8.44
CA PRO A 66 0.41 12.69 -9.65
C PRO A 66 0.79 14.05 -10.26
N SER A 67 -0.10 15.05 -10.18
CA SER A 67 0.14 16.40 -10.70
C SER A 67 1.32 17.12 -10.04
N GLU A 68 1.65 16.79 -8.79
CA GLU A 68 2.77 17.41 -8.06
C GLU A 68 4.12 16.92 -8.58
N PHE A 69 4.16 15.73 -9.18
CA PHE A 69 5.37 15.17 -9.78
C PHE A 69 5.74 15.79 -11.12
N LYS A 70 4.83 16.51 -11.78
CA LYS A 70 5.10 17.14 -13.08
C LYS A 70 6.32 18.05 -13.05
N VAL A 71 6.36 18.97 -12.08
CA VAL A 71 7.49 19.92 -11.91
C VAL A 71 8.76 19.17 -11.47
N ILE A 72 8.62 18.14 -10.62
CA ILE A 72 9.75 17.32 -10.18
C ILE A 72 10.39 16.63 -11.39
N PHE A 73 9.58 16.02 -12.26
CA PHE A 73 10.06 15.25 -13.41
C PHE A 73 10.67 16.17 -14.46
N GLN A 74 10.09 17.35 -14.69
CA GLN A 74 10.71 18.38 -15.54
C GLN A 74 12.09 18.80 -15.03
N ARG A 75 12.21 19.14 -13.75
CA ARG A 75 13.50 19.54 -13.16
C ARG A 75 14.52 18.38 -13.13
N SER A 76 14.04 17.14 -13.10
CA SER A 76 14.88 15.94 -13.13
C SER A 76 15.23 15.45 -14.53
N LYS A 77 14.69 16.07 -15.60
CA LYS A 77 14.76 15.59 -16.99
C LYS A 77 14.20 14.16 -17.16
N LEU A 78 13.11 13.86 -16.45
CA LEU A 78 12.41 12.58 -16.43
C LEU A 78 10.98 12.70 -16.99
N GLU A 79 10.66 13.72 -17.79
CA GLU A 79 9.33 14.01 -18.31
C GLU A 79 8.71 12.81 -19.05
N LYS A 80 9.54 12.04 -19.77
CA LYS A 80 9.08 10.83 -20.46
C LYS A 80 8.53 9.74 -19.53
N TYR A 81 8.73 9.86 -18.22
CA TYR A 81 8.24 8.93 -17.21
C TYR A 81 7.02 9.46 -16.46
N GLU A 82 6.47 10.62 -16.82
CA GLU A 82 5.34 11.24 -16.10
C GLU A 82 4.14 10.29 -15.96
N GLU A 83 3.87 9.46 -16.98
CA GLU A 83 2.82 8.43 -16.95
C GLU A 83 2.99 7.40 -15.80
N LEU A 84 4.22 7.15 -15.34
CA LEU A 84 4.47 6.27 -14.19
C LEU A 84 3.82 6.80 -12.91
N THR A 85 3.65 8.11 -12.77
CA THR A 85 3.04 8.73 -11.59
C THR A 85 1.56 8.38 -11.49
N VAL A 86 0.84 8.39 -12.61
CA VAL A 86 -0.60 8.06 -12.70
C VAL A 86 -0.80 6.57 -12.56
N THR A 87 -0.11 5.77 -13.37
CA THR A 87 -0.25 4.30 -13.36
C THR A 87 0.13 3.67 -12.01
N THR A 88 1.08 4.27 -11.29
CA THR A 88 1.43 3.82 -9.93
C THR A 88 0.35 4.19 -8.91
N ALA A 89 -0.23 5.39 -8.99
CA ALA A 89 -1.33 5.80 -8.13
C ALA A 89 -2.60 4.95 -8.36
N GLU A 90 -2.98 4.72 -9.62
CA GLU A 90 -4.11 3.86 -9.99
C GLU A 90 -3.93 2.43 -9.48
N LYS A 91 -2.71 1.87 -9.59
CA LYS A 91 -2.40 0.55 -9.06
C LYS A 91 -2.60 0.50 -7.55
N LEU A 92 -2.12 1.50 -6.80
CA LEU A 92 -2.32 1.57 -5.35
C LEU A 92 -3.80 1.67 -4.96
N ILE A 93 -4.56 2.50 -5.67
CA ILE A 93 -6.01 2.64 -5.44
C ILE A 93 -6.71 1.30 -5.70
N SER A 94 -6.39 0.64 -6.82
CA SER A 94 -6.96 -0.66 -7.16
C SER A 94 -6.64 -1.74 -6.12
N GLU A 95 -5.39 -1.82 -5.67
CA GLU A 95 -4.99 -2.74 -4.59
C GLU A 95 -5.69 -2.42 -3.26
N GLY A 96 -5.80 -1.13 -2.91
CA GLY A 96 -6.50 -0.68 -1.71
C GLY A 96 -7.99 -1.02 -1.74
N VAL A 97 -8.67 -0.79 -2.87
CA VAL A 97 -10.08 -1.16 -3.06
C VAL A 97 -10.26 -2.67 -2.95
N LYS A 98 -9.41 -3.46 -3.61
CA LYS A 98 -9.47 -4.92 -3.54
C LYS A 98 -9.32 -5.42 -2.10
N GLN A 99 -8.30 -4.94 -1.38
CA GLN A 99 -8.11 -5.31 0.03
C GLN A 99 -9.27 -4.87 0.92
N GLY A 100 -9.85 -3.69 0.66
CA GLY A 100 -11.02 -3.19 1.38
C GLY A 100 -12.25 -4.08 1.17
N ILE A 101 -12.51 -4.50 -0.06
CA ILE A 101 -13.61 -5.42 -0.40
C ILE A 101 -13.40 -6.78 0.26
N GLU A 102 -12.20 -7.37 0.14
CA GLU A 102 -11.88 -8.67 0.75
C GLU A 102 -12.09 -8.64 2.27
N LYS A 103 -11.52 -7.64 2.96
CA LYS A 103 -11.71 -7.45 4.40
C LYS A 103 -13.18 -7.22 4.78
N GLY A 104 -13.90 -6.45 3.97
CA GLY A 104 -15.32 -6.18 4.20
C GLY A 104 -16.19 -7.44 4.09
N ILE A 105 -15.93 -8.29 3.10
CA ILE A 105 -16.60 -9.58 2.91
C ILE A 105 -16.29 -10.52 4.07
N GLU A 106 -15.02 -10.66 4.44
CA GLU A 106 -14.59 -11.53 5.55
C GLU A 106 -15.26 -11.12 6.87
N GLN A 107 -15.20 -9.83 7.22
CA GLN A 107 -15.88 -9.29 8.40
C GLN A 107 -17.41 -9.47 8.35
N GLY A 108 -18.01 -9.35 7.15
CA GLY A 108 -19.44 -9.58 6.96
C GLY A 108 -19.84 -11.03 7.24
N ILE A 109 -19.07 -11.99 6.69
CA ILE A 109 -19.27 -13.43 6.92
C ILE A 109 -19.11 -13.77 8.39
N GLU A 110 -18.08 -13.27 9.06
CA GLU A 110 -17.84 -13.52 10.48
C GLU A 110 -18.99 -12.97 11.35
N LYS A 111 -19.43 -11.72 11.09
CA LYS A 111 -20.57 -11.13 11.79
C LYS A 111 -21.85 -11.94 11.59
N GLU A 112 -22.09 -12.45 10.40
CA GLU A 112 -23.29 -13.25 10.13
C GLU A 112 -23.24 -14.62 10.81
N LYS A 113 -22.05 -15.26 10.86
CA LYS A 113 -21.84 -16.48 11.66
C LYS A 113 -22.14 -16.25 13.14
N LEU A 114 -21.65 -15.16 13.70
CA LEU A 114 -21.90 -14.78 15.10
C LEU A 114 -23.39 -14.55 15.39
N LYS A 115 -24.08 -13.78 14.54
CA LYS A 115 -25.54 -13.58 14.65
C LYS A 115 -26.33 -14.88 14.52
N THR A 116 -25.87 -15.79 13.66
CA THR A 116 -26.50 -17.09 13.46
C THR A 116 -26.32 -17.96 14.70
N ALA A 117 -25.12 -18.03 15.27
CA ALA A 117 -24.85 -18.74 16.52
C ALA A 117 -25.71 -18.23 17.69
N ASP A 118 -25.78 -16.92 17.87
CA ASP A 118 -26.60 -16.28 18.91
C ASP A 118 -28.09 -16.66 18.79
N LYS A 119 -28.65 -16.57 17.57
CA LYS A 119 -30.03 -16.99 17.31
C LYS A 119 -30.26 -18.49 17.54
N MET A 120 -29.28 -19.34 17.23
CA MET A 120 -29.40 -20.79 17.42
C MET A 120 -29.41 -21.15 18.90
N LEU A 121 -28.51 -20.55 19.69
CA LEU A 121 -28.47 -20.72 21.14
C LEU A 121 -29.75 -20.18 21.80
N GLY A 122 -30.23 -19.00 21.36
CA GLY A 122 -31.50 -18.43 21.82
C GLY A 122 -32.73 -19.29 21.50
N LYS A 123 -32.64 -20.19 20.51
CA LYS A 123 -33.66 -21.20 20.18
C LYS A 123 -33.49 -22.51 20.95
N GLY A 124 -32.55 -22.59 21.88
CA GLY A 124 -32.30 -23.78 22.70
C GLY A 124 -31.47 -24.87 22.02
N MET A 125 -30.77 -24.55 20.92
CA MET A 125 -29.81 -25.48 20.33
C MET A 125 -28.59 -25.62 21.24
N ASP A 126 -28.05 -26.84 21.37
CA ASP A 126 -26.90 -27.08 22.22
C ASP A 126 -25.61 -26.47 21.65
N LEU A 127 -24.72 -26.07 22.55
CA LEU A 127 -23.47 -25.38 22.19
C LEU A 127 -22.61 -26.19 21.22
N LYS A 128 -22.52 -27.52 21.39
CA LYS A 128 -21.69 -28.37 20.54
C LYS A 128 -22.19 -28.34 19.09
N THR A 129 -23.50 -28.49 18.88
CA THR A 129 -24.12 -28.40 17.56
C THR A 129 -23.91 -27.01 16.93
N VAL A 130 -23.99 -25.93 17.71
CA VAL A 130 -23.77 -24.56 17.21
C VAL A 130 -22.33 -24.34 16.74
N LEU A 131 -21.34 -24.81 17.51
CA LEU A 131 -19.92 -24.70 17.14
C LEU A 131 -19.62 -25.50 15.86
N GLU A 132 -20.18 -26.70 15.73
CA GLU A 132 -20.04 -27.54 14.53
C GLU A 132 -20.67 -26.89 13.28
N ILE A 133 -21.87 -26.32 13.38
CA ILE A 133 -22.56 -25.72 12.22
C ILE A 133 -21.93 -24.40 11.78
N THR A 134 -21.58 -23.52 12.74
CA THR A 134 -21.07 -22.18 12.43
C THR A 134 -19.57 -22.17 12.17
N GLY A 135 -18.86 -23.21 12.61
CA GLY A 135 -17.40 -23.28 12.59
C GLY A 135 -16.74 -22.25 13.52
N LEU A 136 -17.49 -21.68 14.46
CA LEU A 136 -16.96 -20.77 15.48
C LEU A 136 -16.36 -21.57 16.64
N THR A 137 -15.52 -20.90 17.44
CA THR A 137 -14.99 -21.48 18.68
C THR A 137 -15.74 -20.92 19.89
N GLU A 138 -15.76 -21.67 20.99
CA GLU A 138 -16.36 -21.20 22.24
C GLU A 138 -15.67 -19.91 22.74
N LYS A 139 -14.36 -19.80 22.53
CA LYS A 139 -13.59 -18.58 22.85
C LYS A 139 -14.13 -17.39 22.06
N THR A 140 -14.34 -17.55 20.76
CA THR A 140 -14.89 -16.50 19.88
C THR A 140 -16.27 -16.06 20.36
N LEU A 141 -17.15 -16.99 20.76
CA LEU A 141 -18.48 -16.66 21.28
C LEU A 141 -18.42 -15.89 22.61
N LYS A 142 -17.52 -16.27 23.53
CA LYS A 142 -17.28 -15.55 24.80
C LYS A 142 -16.72 -14.14 24.58
N GLU A 143 -15.76 -14.00 23.68
CA GLU A 143 -15.18 -12.69 23.30
C GLU A 143 -16.27 -11.74 22.77
N HIS A 144 -17.26 -12.28 22.08
CA HIS A 144 -18.39 -11.54 21.53
C HIS A 144 -19.61 -11.49 22.46
N LYS A 145 -19.50 -11.97 23.71
CA LYS A 145 -20.57 -11.95 24.74
C LYS A 145 -21.86 -12.66 24.32
N ILE A 146 -21.75 -13.69 23.49
CA ILE A 146 -22.87 -14.58 23.12
C ILE A 146 -23.03 -15.71 24.16
N LEU A 147 -21.93 -16.07 24.83
CA LEU A 147 -21.86 -16.94 26.00
C LEU A 147 -21.36 -16.12 27.19
#